data_AF-A0A2J6PZ39-F1
#
_entry.id   AF-A0A2J6PZ39-F1
#
_cell.length_a   1.000
_cell.length_b   1.000
_cell.length_c   1.000
_cell.angle_alpha   90.00
_cell.angle_beta   90.00
_cell.angle_gamma   90.00
#
_symmetry.space_group_name_H-M   'P 1'
#
loop_
_entity.id
_entity.type
_entity.pdbx_description
1 polymer ?
#
loop_
_entity_poly.entity_id
_entity_poly.type
_entity_poly.pdbx_seq_one_letter_code
_entity_poly.pdbx_strand_id
1 'polypeptide(L)'
;MPLIRNGSGTSEENEHDGGGGMIAATSASFQHDCQTKLAAQEGVSQEAYPRWITQKFEPDGRLLPFPGSTIICPLSPESALHRALLRLYSDLQGTEFASLYAMLPPTSWHMTMFEGVSDKIRKPGLWPESLALDAPLESCTTLFKQKLRDFDLRTEPPFRMAIYGFEPLEDGIALRVVPASPSEERRLRQLRDRLSTLLGTRYPGHDHYSFHVSVSYMLRYLNKQQYKDIWSFLQG
;
A
#
# COMPACT_ATOMS: atom_id res chain seq x y z
N MET A 1 -26.96 14.99 30.68
CA MET A 1 -27.03 15.70 31.98
C MET A 1 -27.42 14.70 33.05
N PRO A 2 -26.89 14.73 34.29
CA PRO A 2 -25.99 15.72 34.95
C PRO A 2 -24.53 15.19 35.05
N LEU A 3 -23.41 15.93 35.15
CA LEU A 3 -22.97 17.18 35.81
C LEU A 3 -22.92 17.13 37.34
N ILE A 4 -21.73 16.90 37.93
CA ILE A 4 -21.16 17.68 39.06
C ILE A 4 -19.62 17.76 38.92
N ARG A 5 -19.12 18.98 39.07
CA ARG A 5 -17.75 19.54 39.07
C ARG A 5 -17.41 19.85 40.57
N ASN A 6 -16.18 19.85 41.10
CA ASN A 6 -15.16 20.91 40.96
C ASN A 6 -14.02 20.71 41.99
N GLY A 7 -12.85 21.31 41.70
CA GLY A 7 -11.80 21.74 42.65
C GLY A 7 -10.39 21.55 42.04
N SER A 8 -9.70 22.50 41.38
CA SER A 8 -9.18 23.85 41.70
C SER A 8 -7.85 23.88 42.46
N GLY A 9 -6.81 24.46 41.83
CA GLY A 9 -5.50 24.86 42.40
C GLY A 9 -4.30 24.43 41.53
N THR A 10 -3.93 25.15 40.46
CA THR A 10 -2.91 26.23 40.34
C THR A 10 -1.43 25.82 40.53
N SER A 11 -0.72 25.88 39.39
CA SER A 11 0.67 26.32 39.13
C SER A 11 1.85 25.71 39.91
N GLU A 12 2.76 25.07 39.17
CA GLU A 12 4.18 25.45 39.17
C GLU A 12 4.88 24.93 37.90
N GLU A 13 5.67 25.83 37.32
CA GLU A 13 6.55 25.65 36.18
C GLU A 13 7.73 24.72 36.56
N ASN A 14 8.19 23.91 35.62
CA ASN A 14 9.62 23.69 35.46
C ASN A 14 9.91 23.19 34.05
N GLU A 15 10.56 24.06 33.29
CA GLU A 15 11.33 23.75 32.10
C GLU A 15 12.43 22.75 32.45
N HIS A 16 12.57 21.69 31.66
CA HIS A 16 13.89 21.19 31.32
C HIS A 16 13.94 20.72 29.87
N ASP A 17 14.84 21.42 29.18
CA ASP A 17 15.36 21.29 27.84
C ASP A 17 15.88 19.86 27.54
N GLY A 18 15.82 19.45 26.28
CA GLY A 18 16.23 18.11 25.91
C GLY A 18 15.93 17.67 24.47
N GLY A 19 16.52 18.37 23.50
CA GLY A 19 17.04 17.71 22.30
C GLY A 19 16.07 17.50 21.15
N GLY A 20 16.11 18.45 20.21
CA GLY A 20 15.56 18.29 18.87
C GLY A 20 16.13 17.07 18.14
N GLY A 21 15.23 16.35 17.47
CA GLY A 21 15.53 15.28 16.54
C GLY A 21 14.51 15.27 15.42
N MET A 22 14.32 16.42 14.76
CA MET A 22 13.59 16.48 13.50
C MET A 22 14.46 15.75 12.48
N ILE A 23 14.15 14.47 12.21
CA ILE A 23 14.80 13.71 11.14
C ILE A 23 14.30 14.30 9.83
N ALA A 24 14.95 15.38 9.40
CA ALA A 24 14.91 15.85 8.03
C ALA A 24 15.63 14.79 7.18
N ALA A 25 14.87 13.82 6.67
CA ALA A 25 15.32 13.01 5.55
C ALA A 25 15.41 13.95 4.34
N THR A 26 16.60 14.45 4.05
CA THR A 26 16.85 15.36 2.93
C THR A 26 16.66 14.63 1.60
N SER A 27 16.15 15.34 0.60
CA SER A 27 15.99 14.89 -0.79
C SER A 27 17.24 14.25 -1.42
N ALA A 28 18.42 14.49 -0.83
CA ALA A 28 19.71 13.98 -1.28
C ALA A 28 19.90 12.47 -1.04
N SER A 29 19.39 11.90 0.05
CA SER A 29 19.49 10.45 0.30
C SER A 29 18.61 9.63 -0.67
N PHE A 30 17.47 10.21 -1.06
CA PHE A 30 16.56 9.66 -2.07
C PHE A 30 17.12 9.70 -3.50
N GLN A 31 17.83 10.78 -3.85
CA GLN A 31 18.47 10.93 -5.17
C GLN A 31 19.61 9.92 -5.36
N HIS A 32 20.33 9.60 -4.29
CA HIS A 32 21.41 8.61 -4.33
C HIS A 32 20.88 7.21 -4.60
N ASP A 33 19.82 6.75 -3.91
CA ASP A 33 19.20 5.44 -4.13
C ASP A 33 18.63 5.27 -5.55
N CYS A 34 18.10 6.35 -6.14
CA CYS A 34 17.62 6.35 -7.52
C CYS A 34 18.76 6.17 -8.54
N GLN A 35 19.91 6.84 -8.32
CA GLN A 35 21.09 6.71 -9.19
C GLN A 35 21.72 5.32 -9.10
N THR A 36 21.80 4.73 -7.91
CA THR A 36 22.41 3.41 -7.69
C THR A 36 21.58 2.29 -8.32
N LYS A 37 20.24 2.41 -8.33
CA LYS A 37 19.36 1.46 -9.05
C LYS A 37 19.42 1.58 -10.57
N LEU A 38 19.61 2.80 -11.10
CA LEU A 38 19.72 3.04 -12.55
C LEU A 38 21.02 2.47 -13.15
N ALA A 39 22.10 2.39 -12.37
CA ALA A 39 23.39 1.86 -12.83
C ALA A 39 23.46 0.33 -12.87
N ALA A 40 22.55 -0.38 -12.19
CA ALA A 40 22.57 -1.84 -12.09
C ALA A 40 21.79 -2.58 -13.21
N GLN A 41 21.28 -1.86 -14.21
CA GLN A 41 20.46 -2.41 -15.30
C GLN A 41 21.21 -2.69 -16.61
N GLU A 42 22.52 -2.96 -16.56
CA GLU A 42 23.24 -3.45 -17.74
C GLU A 42 23.28 -4.99 -17.72
N GLY A 43 22.39 -5.62 -18.49
CA GLY A 43 22.51 -7.06 -18.82
C GLY A 43 21.24 -7.92 -18.71
N VAL A 44 20.10 -7.36 -18.32
CA VAL A 44 18.81 -8.09 -18.35
C VAL A 44 18.07 -7.68 -19.61
N SER A 45 17.61 -8.66 -20.40
CA SER A 45 16.57 -8.46 -21.42
C SER A 45 15.46 -7.60 -20.80
N GLN A 46 15.37 -6.32 -21.17
CA GLN A 46 14.29 -5.48 -20.67
C GLN A 46 12.97 -6.14 -21.08
N GLU A 47 12.20 -6.59 -20.10
CA GLU A 47 10.82 -7.01 -20.36
C GLU A 47 10.13 -5.90 -21.15
N ALA A 48 9.38 -6.23 -22.21
CA ALA A 48 8.77 -5.21 -23.06
C ALA A 48 7.76 -4.33 -22.31
N TYR A 49 7.26 -4.81 -21.15
CA TYR A 49 6.24 -4.16 -20.35
C TYR A 49 6.55 -4.25 -18.85
N PRO A 50 5.96 -3.36 -18.03
CA PRO A 50 5.97 -3.46 -16.57
C PRO A 50 5.32 -4.76 -16.09
N ARG A 51 5.69 -5.18 -14.88
CA ARG A 51 5.39 -6.53 -14.36
C ARG A 51 3.92 -6.96 -14.41
N TRP A 52 2.98 -6.02 -14.31
CA TRP A 52 1.55 -6.32 -14.21
C TRP A 52 0.83 -6.41 -15.56
N ILE A 53 1.51 -6.07 -16.65
CA ILE A 53 1.00 -6.22 -18.00
C ILE A 53 1.08 -7.68 -18.42
N THR A 54 0.08 -8.14 -19.16
CA THR A 54 -0.26 -9.56 -19.45
C THR A 54 -0.67 -10.41 -18.25
N GLN A 55 -0.60 -9.87 -17.02
CA GLN A 55 -1.04 -10.53 -15.79
C GLN A 55 -2.38 -9.99 -15.28
N LYS A 56 -2.44 -8.69 -15.00
CA LYS A 56 -3.62 -7.97 -14.50
C LYS A 56 -4.26 -7.07 -15.56
N PHE A 57 -3.47 -6.63 -16.53
CA PHE A 57 -3.89 -5.73 -17.58
C PHE A 57 -3.34 -6.19 -18.92
N GLU A 58 -4.10 -5.98 -19.98
CA GLU A 58 -3.58 -5.96 -21.34
C GLU A 58 -2.67 -4.73 -21.55
N PRO A 59 -1.82 -4.71 -22.59
CA PRO A 59 -0.97 -3.55 -22.90
C PRO A 59 -1.73 -2.23 -23.12
N ASP A 60 -3.02 -2.31 -23.51
CA ASP A 60 -3.91 -1.16 -23.69
C ASP A 60 -4.62 -0.72 -22.38
N GLY A 61 -4.36 -1.41 -21.27
CA GLY A 61 -4.95 -1.13 -19.95
C GLY A 61 -6.26 -1.83 -19.66
N ARG A 62 -6.78 -2.67 -20.57
CA ARG A 62 -7.97 -3.48 -20.29
C ARG A 62 -7.68 -4.51 -19.18
N LEU A 63 -8.58 -4.64 -18.22
CA LEU A 63 -8.46 -5.59 -17.11
C LEU A 63 -8.47 -7.05 -17.60
N LEU A 64 -7.58 -7.85 -17.03
CA LEU A 64 -7.55 -9.31 -17.16
C LEU A 64 -8.04 -9.98 -15.87
N PRO A 65 -8.67 -11.16 -15.95
CA PRO A 65 -9.01 -11.93 -14.75
C PRO A 65 -7.77 -12.26 -13.91
N PHE A 66 -7.74 -11.72 -12.69
CA PHE A 66 -6.70 -11.96 -11.70
C PHE A 66 -7.34 -12.42 -10.37
N PRO A 67 -7.97 -13.61 -10.34
CA PRO A 67 -8.74 -14.04 -9.19
C PRO A 67 -7.84 -14.39 -8.01
N GLY A 68 -8.36 -14.14 -6.81
CA GLY A 68 -7.64 -14.28 -5.56
C GLY A 68 -8.47 -13.82 -4.38
N SER A 69 -7.83 -13.71 -3.23
CA SER A 69 -8.42 -13.13 -2.01
C SER A 69 -7.41 -12.24 -1.33
N THR A 70 -7.87 -11.19 -0.66
CA THR A 70 -7.05 -10.23 0.09
C THR A 70 -7.84 -9.70 1.27
N ILE A 71 -7.17 -9.20 2.30
CA ILE A 71 -7.76 -8.47 3.41
C ILE A 71 -7.37 -7.00 3.25
N ILE A 72 -8.37 -6.14 3.11
CA ILE A 72 -8.19 -4.73 2.74
C ILE A 72 -8.88 -3.80 3.73
N CYS A 73 -8.39 -2.57 3.80
CA CYS A 73 -9.05 -1.43 4.45
C CYS A 73 -9.49 -0.45 3.34
N PRO A 74 -10.79 -0.43 2.97
CA PRO A 74 -11.30 0.50 1.97
C PRO A 74 -11.08 1.96 2.38
N LEU A 75 -10.76 2.82 1.42
CA LEU A 75 -10.70 4.25 1.67
C LEU A 75 -12.12 4.82 1.75
N SER A 76 -12.48 5.39 2.89
CA SER A 76 -13.82 5.99 3.08
C SER A 76 -14.05 7.13 2.08
N PRO A 77 -15.17 7.13 1.32
CA PRO A 77 -15.54 8.21 0.40
C PRO A 77 -15.69 9.58 1.07
N GLU A 78 -16.02 9.59 2.36
CA GLU A 78 -16.21 10.79 3.19
C GLU A 78 -14.88 11.39 3.68
N SER A 79 -13.76 10.65 3.53
CA SER A 79 -12.45 11.09 4.00
C SER A 79 -11.89 12.25 3.17
N ALA A 80 -11.10 13.12 3.82
CA ALA A 80 -10.38 14.20 3.13
C ALA A 80 -9.38 13.66 2.10
N LEU A 81 -8.73 12.52 2.41
CA LEU A 81 -7.82 11.85 1.50
C LEU A 81 -8.53 11.38 0.23
N HIS A 82 -9.73 10.78 0.34
CA HIS A 82 -10.50 10.37 -0.83
C HIS A 82 -10.81 11.56 -1.74
N ARG A 83 -11.23 12.69 -1.19
CA ARG A 83 -11.48 13.92 -1.99
C ARG A 83 -10.23 14.43 -2.69
N ALA A 84 -9.08 14.43 -2.01
CA ALA A 84 -7.81 14.85 -2.58
C ALA A 84 -7.36 13.91 -3.71
N LEU A 85 -7.44 12.59 -3.51
CA LEU A 85 -7.13 11.59 -4.54
C LEU A 85 -8.10 11.67 -5.72
N LEU A 86 -9.38 11.96 -5.49
CA LEU A 86 -10.35 12.14 -6.56
C LEU A 86 -10.02 13.37 -7.42
N ARG A 87 -9.56 14.45 -6.80
CA ARG A 87 -9.09 15.63 -7.53
C ARG A 87 -7.87 15.29 -8.38
N LEU A 88 -6.85 14.67 -7.78
CA LEU A 88 -5.66 14.21 -8.49
C LEU A 88 -6.01 13.27 -9.65
N TYR A 89 -6.91 12.32 -9.42
CA TYR A 89 -7.38 11.38 -10.42
C TYR A 89 -8.03 12.12 -11.61
N SER A 90 -8.88 13.10 -11.34
CA SER A 90 -9.50 13.93 -12.38
C SER A 90 -8.48 14.78 -13.13
N ASP A 91 -7.51 15.37 -12.43
CA ASP A 91 -6.48 16.19 -13.06
C ASP A 91 -5.57 15.33 -13.95
N LEU A 92 -5.14 14.14 -13.48
CA LEU A 92 -4.35 13.18 -14.26
C LEU A 92 -5.05 12.77 -15.56
N GLN A 93 -6.36 12.49 -15.50
CA GLN A 93 -7.17 12.12 -16.67
C GLN A 93 -7.20 13.23 -17.74
N GLY A 94 -6.99 14.49 -17.35
CA GLY A 94 -6.90 15.63 -18.27
C GLY A 94 -5.52 15.85 -18.88
N THR A 95 -4.51 15.04 -18.52
CA THR A 95 -3.14 15.16 -19.04
C THR A 95 -2.80 14.07 -20.05
N GLU A 96 -1.72 14.28 -20.80
CA GLU A 96 -1.15 13.23 -21.68
C GLU A 96 -0.67 11.99 -20.89
N PHE A 97 -0.43 12.14 -19.59
CA PHE A 97 0.03 11.05 -18.72
C PHE A 97 -1.02 9.97 -18.53
N ALA A 98 -2.32 10.28 -18.66
CA ALA A 98 -3.40 9.30 -18.50
C ALA A 98 -3.20 8.05 -19.37
N SER A 99 -2.69 8.25 -20.60
CA SER A 99 -2.41 7.16 -21.55
C SER A 99 -1.29 6.21 -21.13
N LEU A 100 -0.51 6.56 -20.10
CA LEU A 100 0.58 5.77 -19.56
C LEU A 100 0.13 4.80 -18.46
N TYR A 101 -1.13 4.90 -18.00
CA TYR A 101 -1.60 4.21 -16.82
C TYR A 101 -2.97 3.54 -17.01
N ALA A 102 -3.12 2.34 -16.45
CA ALA A 102 -4.43 1.77 -16.13
C ALA A 102 -4.91 2.42 -14.82
N MET A 103 -5.89 3.30 -14.94
CA MET A 103 -6.43 4.08 -13.83
C MET A 103 -7.46 3.25 -13.05
N LEU A 104 -7.28 3.11 -11.73
CA LEU A 104 -8.17 2.31 -10.89
C LEU A 104 -9.40 3.13 -10.50
N PRO A 105 -10.62 2.55 -10.56
CA PRO A 105 -11.83 3.27 -10.21
C PRO A 105 -11.77 3.72 -8.74
N PRO A 106 -12.19 4.96 -8.40
CA PRO A 106 -12.14 5.46 -7.02
C PRO A 106 -12.80 4.56 -5.98
N THR A 107 -13.86 3.85 -6.38
CA THR A 107 -14.57 2.87 -5.53
C THR A 107 -13.73 1.64 -5.16
N SER A 108 -12.59 1.43 -5.83
CA SER A 108 -11.66 0.32 -5.55
C SER A 108 -10.49 0.73 -4.67
N TRP A 109 -10.31 2.01 -4.33
CA TRP A 109 -9.16 2.44 -3.55
C TRP A 109 -9.20 1.89 -2.13
N HIS A 110 -8.12 1.23 -1.75
CA HIS A 110 -7.95 0.60 -0.45
C HIS A 110 -6.47 0.55 -0.10
N MET A 111 -6.20 0.40 1.19
CA MET A 111 -4.91 -0.09 1.67
C MET A 111 -5.02 -1.61 1.85
N THR A 112 -4.09 -2.38 1.28
CA THR A 112 -4.03 -3.82 1.56
C THR A 112 -3.46 -4.03 2.97
N MET A 113 -4.21 -4.72 3.82
CA MET A 113 -3.76 -5.13 5.15
C MET A 113 -3.01 -6.46 5.08
N PHE A 114 -3.50 -7.41 4.30
CA PHE A 114 -2.85 -8.71 4.11
C PHE A 114 -3.15 -9.27 2.72
N GLU A 115 -2.11 -9.68 2.01
CA GLU A 115 -2.13 -9.95 0.57
C GLU A 115 -3.03 -11.14 0.17
N GLY A 116 -3.17 -12.15 1.05
CA GLY A 116 -3.95 -13.35 0.80
C GLY A 116 -3.30 -14.26 -0.26
N VAL A 117 -4.04 -14.60 -1.33
CA VAL A 117 -3.58 -15.52 -2.40
C VAL A 117 -3.99 -15.02 -3.78
N SER A 118 -3.23 -15.42 -4.80
CA SER A 118 -3.56 -15.21 -6.22
C SER A 118 -3.49 -16.52 -6.98
N ASP A 119 -4.50 -16.78 -7.81
CA ASP A 119 -4.56 -18.00 -8.63
C ASP A 119 -3.42 -18.07 -9.67
N LYS A 120 -2.89 -16.92 -10.07
CA LYS A 120 -1.75 -16.80 -10.99
C LYS A 120 -0.40 -17.05 -10.30
N ILE A 121 -0.35 -17.07 -8.96
CA ILE A 121 0.88 -17.17 -8.18
C ILE A 121 0.74 -18.27 -7.12
N ARG A 122 0.89 -19.52 -7.57
CA ARG A 122 0.82 -20.72 -6.73
C ARG A 122 2.24 -21.18 -6.36
N LYS A 123 2.78 -20.66 -5.26
CA LYS A 123 4.13 -20.99 -4.77
C LYS A 123 4.09 -21.32 -3.27
N PRO A 124 4.99 -22.18 -2.76
CA PRO A 124 5.14 -22.38 -1.33
C PRO A 124 5.30 -21.05 -0.59
N GLY A 125 4.63 -20.91 0.56
CA GLY A 125 4.58 -19.67 1.34
C GLY A 125 3.61 -18.60 0.81
N LEU A 126 3.32 -18.55 -0.50
CA LEU A 126 2.30 -17.64 -1.08
C LEU A 126 0.92 -18.30 -1.22
N TRP A 127 0.87 -19.60 -1.00
CA TRP A 127 -0.31 -20.45 -1.03
C TRP A 127 -0.46 -21.14 0.32
N PRO A 128 -1.69 -21.43 0.80
CA PRO A 128 -1.89 -21.98 2.13
C PRO A 128 -1.18 -23.33 2.26
N GLU A 129 -0.28 -23.45 3.24
CA GLU A 129 0.56 -24.65 3.43
C GLU A 129 -0.23 -25.96 3.59
N SER A 130 -1.48 -25.87 4.07
CA SER A 130 -2.37 -27.01 4.24
C SER A 130 -3.06 -27.48 2.95
N LEU A 131 -2.82 -26.83 1.81
CA LEU A 131 -3.40 -27.16 0.52
C LEU A 131 -2.32 -27.42 -0.52
N ALA A 132 -2.59 -28.37 -1.43
CA ALA A 132 -1.74 -28.58 -2.59
C ALA A 132 -1.71 -27.33 -3.49
N LEU A 133 -0.59 -27.09 -4.17
CA LEU A 133 -0.40 -25.91 -5.02
C LEU A 133 -1.34 -25.89 -6.25
N ASP A 134 -1.89 -27.03 -6.64
CA ASP A 134 -2.87 -27.21 -7.71
C ASP A 134 -4.32 -27.25 -7.21
N ALA A 135 -4.54 -27.13 -5.90
CA ALA A 135 -5.89 -27.12 -5.32
C ALA A 135 -6.74 -25.99 -5.94
N PRO A 136 -8.05 -26.19 -6.19
CA PRO A 136 -8.90 -25.13 -6.73
C PRO A 136 -8.88 -23.87 -5.85
N LEU A 137 -8.94 -22.68 -6.45
CA LEU A 137 -8.97 -21.41 -5.70
C LEU A 137 -10.16 -21.34 -4.73
N GLU A 138 -11.27 -21.98 -5.07
CA GLU A 138 -12.46 -22.09 -4.20
C GLU A 138 -12.14 -22.82 -2.88
N SER A 139 -11.24 -23.80 -2.90
CA SER A 139 -10.78 -24.49 -1.69
C SER A 139 -10.02 -23.54 -0.76
N CYS A 140 -9.17 -22.66 -1.31
CA CYS A 140 -8.52 -21.61 -0.52
C CYS A 140 -9.53 -20.62 0.05
N THR A 141 -10.50 -20.20 -0.74
CA THR A 141 -11.55 -19.27 -0.32
C THR A 141 -12.38 -19.86 0.83
N THR A 142 -12.75 -21.14 0.72
CA THR A 142 -13.49 -21.87 1.75
C THR A 142 -12.67 -22.01 3.03
N LEU A 143 -11.40 -22.39 2.91
CA LEU A 143 -10.47 -22.50 4.03
C LEU A 143 -10.29 -21.15 4.75
N PHE A 144 -10.09 -20.06 4.01
CA PHE A 144 -9.92 -18.73 4.57
C PHE A 144 -11.19 -18.26 5.29
N LYS A 145 -12.36 -18.45 4.68
CA LYS A 145 -13.66 -18.15 5.35
C LYS A 145 -13.82 -18.93 6.65
N GLN A 146 -13.45 -20.21 6.67
CA GLN A 146 -13.53 -21.03 7.89
C GLN A 146 -12.58 -20.50 8.97
N LYS A 147 -11.31 -20.26 8.62
CA LYS A 147 -10.28 -19.79 9.55
C LYS A 147 -10.57 -18.39 10.11
N LEU A 148 -11.13 -17.50 9.28
CA LEU A 148 -11.43 -16.12 9.66
C LEU A 148 -12.75 -15.96 10.44
N ARG A 149 -13.62 -16.98 10.47
CA ARG A 149 -14.95 -16.89 11.09
C ARG A 149 -14.89 -16.44 12.55
N ASP A 150 -13.98 -17.02 13.31
CA ASP A 150 -13.80 -16.76 14.75
C ASP A 150 -12.48 -16.01 15.01
N PHE A 151 -11.90 -15.39 13.99
CA PHE A 151 -10.65 -14.67 14.13
C PHE A 151 -10.87 -13.36 14.88
N ASP A 152 -10.45 -13.35 16.14
CA ASP A 152 -10.40 -12.16 16.97
C ASP A 152 -9.28 -11.22 16.52
N LEU A 153 -9.59 -9.97 16.19
CA LEU A 153 -8.59 -8.97 15.80
C LEU A 153 -7.59 -8.65 16.92
N ARG A 154 -7.96 -8.85 18.20
CA ARG A 154 -7.18 -8.44 19.40
C ARG A 154 -6.72 -6.99 19.38
N THR A 155 -7.40 -6.16 18.61
CA THR A 155 -7.11 -4.76 18.37
C THR A 155 -8.37 -4.11 17.80
N GLU A 156 -8.60 -2.85 18.13
CA GLU A 156 -9.83 -2.15 17.73
C GLU A 156 -9.56 -1.15 16.58
N PRO A 157 -10.15 -1.32 15.39
CA PRO A 157 -10.20 -0.27 14.40
C PRO A 157 -10.82 1.03 14.97
N PRO A 158 -10.48 2.22 14.45
CA PRO A 158 -9.65 2.44 13.27
C PRO A 158 -8.14 2.34 13.56
N PHE A 159 -7.39 1.87 12.56
CA PHE A 159 -5.93 2.03 12.52
C PHE A 159 -5.59 3.44 12.06
N ARG A 160 -4.70 4.12 12.78
CA ARG A 160 -4.31 5.50 12.46
C ARG A 160 -3.10 5.47 11.55
N MET A 161 -3.28 6.03 10.35
CA MET A 161 -2.26 6.13 9.31
C MET A 161 -1.95 7.62 9.04
N ALA A 162 -0.74 7.91 8.60
CA ALA A 162 -0.30 9.19 8.09
C ALA A 162 0.13 9.05 6.63
N ILE A 163 -0.02 10.12 5.85
CA ILE A 163 0.48 10.19 4.48
C ILE A 163 1.99 10.39 4.55
N TYR A 164 2.75 9.53 3.85
CA TYR A 164 4.19 9.69 3.72
C TYR A 164 4.54 10.46 2.43
N GLY A 165 3.88 10.11 1.33
CA GLY A 165 4.12 10.68 0.00
C GLY A 165 3.83 9.66 -1.09
N PHE A 166 4.07 10.01 -2.35
CA PHE A 166 3.96 9.05 -3.44
C PHE A 166 5.11 8.05 -3.41
N GLU A 167 4.82 6.79 -3.71
CA GLU A 167 5.84 5.79 -4.01
C GLU A 167 6.54 6.14 -5.34
N PRO A 168 7.80 5.73 -5.53
CA PRO A 168 8.45 5.79 -6.84
C PRO A 168 7.57 5.12 -7.92
N LEU A 169 7.58 5.69 -9.12
CA LEU A 169 6.71 5.27 -10.25
C LEU A 169 7.16 3.95 -10.90
N GLU A 170 7.59 2.96 -10.10
CA GLU A 170 8.08 1.65 -10.56
C GLU A 170 6.93 0.76 -11.06
N ASP A 171 5.79 0.72 -10.35
CA ASP A 171 4.62 -0.10 -10.70
C ASP A 171 3.41 0.73 -11.19
N GLY A 172 3.38 2.02 -10.89
CA GLY A 172 2.21 2.88 -11.07
C GLY A 172 2.22 4.08 -10.14
N ILE A 173 1.06 4.75 -10.01
CA ILE A 173 0.88 5.82 -9.03
C ILE A 173 0.26 5.20 -7.78
N ALA A 174 1.01 5.25 -6.68
CA ALA A 174 0.54 4.80 -5.36
C ALA A 174 0.93 5.81 -4.29
N LEU A 175 0.01 6.06 -3.35
CA LEU A 175 0.28 6.90 -2.19
C LEU A 175 0.73 6.03 -1.04
N ARG A 176 1.98 6.18 -0.62
CA ARG A 176 2.51 5.53 0.58
C ARG A 176 1.87 6.13 1.81
N VAL A 177 1.36 5.23 2.66
CA VAL A 177 0.84 5.58 3.98
C VAL A 177 1.64 4.81 5.02
N VAL A 178 1.88 5.42 6.17
CA VAL A 178 2.64 4.80 7.26
C VAL A 178 1.81 4.84 8.53
N PRO A 179 2.00 3.89 9.46
CA PRO A 179 1.34 3.96 10.76
C PRO A 179 1.67 5.29 11.44
N ALA A 180 0.66 5.95 12.01
CA ALA A 180 0.80 7.31 12.55
C ALA A 180 1.68 7.38 13.81
N SER A 181 2.01 6.23 14.41
CA SER A 181 2.88 6.14 15.58
C SER A 181 3.52 4.74 15.70
N PRO A 182 4.57 4.58 16.51
CA PRO A 182 5.17 3.27 16.78
C PRO A 182 4.19 2.25 17.41
N SER A 183 3.17 2.70 18.14
CA SER A 183 2.14 1.79 18.67
C SER A 183 1.22 1.27 17.56
N GLU A 184 0.81 2.13 16.62
CA GLU A 184 0.06 1.71 15.42
C GLU A 184 0.86 0.75 14.55
N GLU A 185 2.16 1.01 14.37
CA GLU A 185 3.07 0.10 13.67
C GLU A 185 3.02 -1.29 14.30
N ARG A 186 3.22 -1.39 15.62
CA ARG A 186 3.16 -2.67 16.33
C ARG A 186 1.81 -3.35 16.17
N ARG A 187 0.70 -2.61 16.30
CA ARG A 187 -0.67 -3.15 16.15
C ARG A 187 -0.88 -3.77 14.76
N LEU A 188 -0.48 -3.06 13.70
CA LEU A 188 -0.64 -3.52 12.31
C LEU A 188 0.30 -4.69 11.99
N ARG A 189 1.56 -4.65 12.42
CA ARG A 189 2.51 -5.75 12.21
C ARG A 189 2.08 -7.02 12.93
N GLN A 190 1.66 -6.91 14.19
CA GLN A 190 1.13 -8.05 14.96
C GLN A 190 -0.13 -8.63 14.31
N LEU A 191 -1.03 -7.78 13.80
CA LEU A 191 -2.21 -8.26 13.06
C LEU A 191 -1.80 -9.04 11.80
N ARG A 192 -0.84 -8.52 11.02
CA ARG A 192 -0.30 -9.21 9.84
C ARG A 192 0.33 -10.55 10.20
N ASP A 193 1.14 -10.62 11.25
CA ASP A 193 1.75 -11.87 11.72
C ASP A 193 0.70 -12.90 12.09
N ARG A 194 -0.33 -12.49 12.83
CA ARG A 194 -1.42 -13.39 13.23
C ARG A 194 -2.22 -13.89 12.03
N LEU A 195 -2.48 -13.03 11.04
CA LEU A 195 -3.12 -13.43 9.79
C LEU A 195 -2.24 -14.39 8.98
N SER A 196 -0.93 -14.14 8.92
CA SER A 196 0.05 -15.01 8.27
C SER A 196 0.05 -16.41 8.89
N THR A 197 0.16 -16.50 10.22
CA THR A 197 0.09 -17.77 10.95
C THR A 197 -1.26 -18.46 10.76
N LEU A 198 -2.37 -17.73 10.87
CA LEU A 198 -3.71 -18.29 10.73
C LEU A 198 -3.89 -18.89 9.33
N LEU A 199 -3.61 -18.11 8.28
CA LEU A 199 -3.90 -18.46 6.90
C LEU A 199 -2.85 -19.40 6.30
N GLY A 200 -1.67 -19.49 6.90
CA GLY A 200 -0.57 -20.33 6.42
C GLY A 200 0.08 -19.76 5.16
N THR A 201 0.21 -18.44 5.08
CA THR A 201 0.91 -17.74 4.00
C THR A 201 1.82 -16.65 4.55
N ARG A 202 3.00 -16.46 3.95
CA ARG A 202 3.98 -15.43 4.31
C ARG A 202 4.76 -15.00 3.06
N TYR A 203 4.53 -13.77 2.62
CA TYR A 203 5.26 -13.19 1.49
C TYR A 203 6.69 -12.81 1.88
N PRO A 204 7.67 -12.84 0.95
CA PRO A 204 9.05 -12.44 1.25
C PRO A 204 9.18 -11.04 1.89
N GLY A 205 8.29 -10.11 1.54
CA GLY A 205 8.27 -8.75 2.09
C GLY A 205 7.45 -8.58 3.38
N HIS A 206 7.00 -9.67 4.03
CA HIS A 206 6.01 -9.60 5.11
C HIS A 206 6.41 -8.64 6.25
N ASP A 207 7.64 -8.76 6.75
CA ASP A 207 8.15 -7.98 7.88
C ASP A 207 8.38 -6.51 7.53
N HIS A 208 8.58 -6.21 6.23
CA HIS A 208 8.96 -4.89 5.72
C HIS A 208 7.89 -4.32 4.77
N TYR A 209 6.66 -4.84 4.86
CA TYR A 209 5.57 -4.50 3.95
C TYR A 209 5.31 -2.98 3.94
N SER A 210 5.33 -2.38 2.74
CA SER A 210 5.01 -0.96 2.55
C SER A 210 3.51 -0.79 2.31
N PHE A 211 2.82 -0.14 3.25
CA PHE A 211 1.42 0.18 3.11
C PHE A 211 1.23 1.32 2.10
N HIS A 212 0.27 1.15 1.20
CA HIS A 212 -0.02 2.13 0.18
C HIS A 212 -1.48 2.02 -0.29
N VAL A 213 -1.96 3.08 -0.92
CA VAL A 213 -3.20 3.11 -1.70
C VAL A 213 -2.82 3.24 -3.17
N SER A 214 -3.10 2.21 -3.96
CA SER A 214 -2.88 2.25 -5.41
C SER A 214 -3.94 3.10 -6.10
N VAL A 215 -3.51 4.02 -6.96
CA VAL A 215 -4.39 4.87 -7.79
C VAL A 215 -4.36 4.40 -9.24
N SER A 216 -3.22 3.90 -9.71
CA SER A 216 -3.06 3.39 -11.07
C SER A 216 -1.92 2.37 -11.18
N TYR A 217 -1.90 1.64 -12.30
CA TYR A 217 -0.79 0.79 -12.70
C TYR A 217 -0.17 1.30 -14.00
N MET A 218 1.16 1.28 -14.10
CA MET A 218 1.90 1.73 -15.26
C MET A 218 1.76 0.73 -16.42
N LEU A 219 1.42 1.22 -17.62
CA LEU A 219 1.23 0.38 -18.81
C LEU A 219 2.51 0.14 -19.59
N ARG A 220 3.47 1.07 -19.51
CA ARG A 220 4.76 1.01 -20.18
C ARG A 220 5.82 1.72 -19.36
N TYR A 221 7.08 1.30 -19.47
CA TYR A 221 8.17 1.99 -18.80
C TYR A 221 8.24 3.46 -19.21
N LEU A 222 8.37 4.33 -18.20
CA LEU A 222 8.56 5.76 -18.43
C LEU A 222 9.99 6.02 -18.89
N ASN A 223 10.14 6.90 -19.88
CA ASN A 223 11.45 7.50 -20.11
C ASN A 223 11.78 8.50 -19.00
N LYS A 224 13.06 8.92 -18.93
CA LYS A 224 13.56 9.83 -17.88
C LYS A 224 12.79 11.15 -17.80
N GLN A 225 12.33 11.67 -18.93
CA GLN A 225 11.59 12.94 -18.98
C GLN A 225 10.17 12.75 -18.45
N GLN A 226 9.46 11.73 -18.95
CA GLN A 226 8.13 11.36 -18.45
C GLN A 226 8.13 11.12 -16.94
N TYR A 227 9.11 10.41 -16.41
CA TYR A 227 9.25 10.21 -14.97
C TYR A 227 9.33 11.56 -14.23
N LYS A 228 10.19 12.48 -14.68
CA LYS A 228 10.36 13.80 -14.03
C LYS A 228 9.10 14.64 -14.10
N ASP A 229 8.43 14.65 -15.25
CA ASP A 229 7.23 15.47 -15.47
C ASP A 229 6.07 14.97 -14.61
N ILE A 230 5.85 13.66 -14.59
CA ILE A 230 4.80 13.05 -13.75
C ILE A 230 5.16 13.21 -12.27
N TRP A 231 6.41 12.98 -11.89
CA TRP A 231 6.83 13.16 -10.50
C TRP A 231 6.61 14.59 -10.02
N SER A 232 6.98 15.58 -10.84
CA SER A 232 6.75 17.00 -10.55
C SER A 232 5.27 17.31 -10.43
N PHE A 233 4.46 16.81 -11.37
CA PHE A 233 2.99 16.95 -11.32
C PHE A 233 2.38 16.40 -10.02
N LEU A 234 2.90 15.27 -9.52
CA LEU A 234 2.42 14.67 -8.27
C LEU A 234 2.78 15.47 -7.01
N GLN A 235 3.80 16.33 -7.05
CA GLN A 235 4.17 17.16 -5.91
C GLN A 235 3.32 18.44 -5.77
N GLY A 236 2.53 18.78 -6.80
CA GLY A 236 1.83 20.07 -6.91
C GLY A 236 2.76 21.21 -7.27
#